data_AF-A0A5K0Y1S9-F1
#
_entry.id   AF-A0A5K0Y1S9-F1
#
_cell.length_a   1.000
_cell.length_b   1.000
_cell.length_c   1.000
_cell.angle_alpha   90.00
_cell.angle_beta   90.00
_cell.angle_gamma   90.00
#
_symmetry.space_group_name_H-M   'P 1'
#
loop_
_entity.id
_entity.type
_entity.pdbx_description
1 polymer ?
#
loop_
_entity_poly.entity_id
_entity_poly.type
_entity_poly.pdbx_seq_one_letter_code
_entity_poly.pdbx_strand_id
1 'polypeptide(L)' 'VEENICKFAKKGLTPSQIGVILRDSHGIAQVKSVTGSKILRILKAH' A
#
# COMPACT_ATOMS: atom_id res chain seq x y z
N VAL A 1 -2.16 1.01 -7.96
CA VAL A 1 -1.59 0.55 -6.66
C VAL A 1 -1.94 1.50 -5.52
N GLU A 2 -1.77 2.81 -5.72
CA GLU A 2 -2.14 3.84 -4.72
C GLU A 2 -3.62 3.79 -4.34
N GLU A 3 -4.51 3.58 -5.32
CA GLU A 3 -5.94 3.44 -5.06
C GLU A 3 -6.27 2.21 -4.19
N ASN A 4 -5.61 1.07 -4.42
CA ASN A 4 -5.75 -0.13 -3.58
C ASN A 4 -5.25 0.13 -2.16
N ILE A 5 -4.10 0.82 -2.02
CA ILE A 5 -3.56 1.21 -0.71
C ILE A 5 -4.57 2.09 0.04
N CYS A 6 -5.13 3.10 -0.62
CA CYS A 6 -6.12 3.99 -0.03
C CYS A 6 -7.42 3.24 0.34
N LYS A 7 -7.89 2.32 -0.53
CA LYS A 7 -9.05 1.46 -0.26
C LYS A 7 -8.83 0.56 0.96
N PHE A 8 -7.66 -0.05 1.10
CA PHE A 8 -7.35 -0.89 2.25
C PHE A 8 -7.16 -0.08 3.53
N ALA A 9 -6.56 1.10 3.45
CA ALA A 9 -6.46 2.01 4.59
C ALA A 9 -7.84 2.51 5.07
N LYS A 10 -8.76 2.83 4.14
CA LYS A 10 -10.16 3.18 4.47
C LYS A 10 -10.93 2.02 5.13
N LYS A 11 -10.52 0.78 4.88
CA LYS A 11 -11.04 -0.41 5.58
C LYS A 11 -10.45 -0.60 6.99
N GLY A 12 -9.55 0.27 7.43
CA GLY A 12 -8.90 0.20 8.75
C GLY A 12 -7.67 -0.71 8.81
N LEU A 13 -7.15 -1.17 7.66
CA LEU A 13 -5.95 -2.00 7.64
C LEU A 13 -4.70 -1.17 7.92
N THR A 14 -3.79 -1.73 8.71
CA THR A 14 -2.51 -1.07 9.01
C THR A 14 -1.55 -1.13 7.80
N PRO A 15 -0.62 -0.18 7.66
CA PRO A 15 0.33 -0.17 6.55
C PRO A 15 1.11 -1.49 6.37
N SER A 16 1.44 -2.17 7.48
CA SER A 16 2.10 -3.48 7.46
C SER A 16 1.19 -4.55 6.83
N GLN A 17 -0.08 -4.62 7.21
CA GLN A 17 -1.06 -5.56 6.63
C GLN A 17 -1.29 -5.27 5.15
N ILE A 18 -1.38 -3.99 4.76
CA ILE A 18 -1.53 -3.60 3.35
C ILE A 18 -0.32 -4.07 2.54
N GLY A 19 0.90 -3.90 3.06
CA GLY A 19 2.12 -4.40 2.43
C GLY A 19 2.11 -5.93 2.24
N VAL A 20 1.59 -6.67 3.22
CA VAL A 20 1.42 -8.14 3.14
C VAL A 20 0.43 -8.51 2.03
N ILE A 21 -0.75 -7.90 2.00
CA ILE A 21 -1.78 -8.16 0.98
C ILE A 21 -1.29 -7.80 -0.43
N LEU A 22 -0.55 -6.71 -0.59
CA LEU A 22 0.00 -6.31 -1.87
C LEU A 22 1.05 -7.29 -2.38
N ARG A 23 1.87 -7.87 -1.48
CA ARG A 23 2.84 -8.88 -1.86
C ARG A 23 2.17 -10.21 -2.22
N ASP A 24 1.27 -10.69 -1.35
CA ASP A 24 0.76 -12.06 -1.45
C ASP A 24 -0.39 -12.19 -2.45
N SER A 25 -1.26 -11.16 -2.56
CA SER A 25 -2.40 -11.18 -3.48
C SER A 25 -2.16 -10.43 -4.79
N HIS A 26 -1.25 -9.45 -4.82
CA HIS A 26 -1.01 -8.61 -6.01
C HIS A 26 0.42 -8.76 -6.57
N GLY A 27 1.28 -9.58 -5.96
CA GLY A 27 2.66 -9.80 -6.43
C GLY A 27 3.61 -8.61 -6.27
N ILE A 28 3.23 -7.59 -5.49
CA ILE A 28 4.03 -6.37 -5.33
C ILE A 28 4.93 -6.52 -4.10
N ALA A 29 6.19 -6.91 -4.33
CA ALA A 29 7.16 -7.11 -3.25
C ALA A 29 7.51 -5.82 -2.49
N GLN A 30 7.68 -4.70 -3.22
CA GLN A 30 8.06 -3.40 -2.66
C GLN A 30 7.21 -2.28 -3.27
N VAL A 31 6.40 -1.61 -2.46
CA VAL A 31 5.55 -0.49 -2.91
C VAL A 31 6.38 0.63 -3.54
N LYS A 32 7.56 0.93 -2.96
CA LYS A 32 8.47 1.98 -3.45
C LYS A 32 8.94 1.74 -4.89
N SER A 33 9.12 0.48 -5.29
CA SER A 33 9.59 0.17 -6.65
C SER A 33 8.53 0.47 -7.72
N VAL A 34 7.25 0.47 -7.35
CA VAL A 34 6.14 0.69 -8.28
C VAL A 34 5.66 2.14 -8.27
N THR A 35 5.55 2.75 -7.09
CA THR A 35 4.98 4.10 -6.93
C THR A 35 6.04 5.18 -6.68
N GLY A 36 7.32 4.82 -6.58
CA GLY A 36 8.41 5.75 -6.24
C GLY A 36 8.41 6.24 -4.78
N SER A 37 7.34 5.97 -4.02
CA SER A 37 7.14 6.46 -2.65
C SER A 37 6.86 5.32 -1.66
N LYS A 38 7.24 5.51 -0.39
CA LYS A 38 6.89 4.57 0.68
C LYS A 38 5.39 4.65 0.99
N ILE A 39 4.80 3.53 1.41
CA ILE A 39 3.36 3.42 1.71
C ILE A 39 2.86 4.50 2.69
N LEU A 40 3.65 4.83 3.72
CA LEU A 40 3.31 5.88 4.69
C LEU A 40 3.24 7.28 4.08
N ARG A 41 4.02 7.56 3.02
CA ARG A 41 3.96 8.85 2.32
C ARG A 41 2.71 8.94 1.46
N ILE A 42 2.37 7.86 0.76
CA ILE A 42 1.17 7.76 -0.07
C ILE A 42 -0.08 7.97 0.81
N LEU A 43 -0.10 7.36 2.00
CA LEU A 43 -1.18 7.50 2.98
C LEU A 43 -1.26 8.87 3.67
N LYS A 44 -0.22 9.71 3.59
CA LYS A 44 -0.23 11.09 4.12
C LYS A 44 -0.53 12.14 3.06
N ALA A 45 -0.27 11.81 1.79
CA ALA A 45 -0.54 12.68 0.64
C ALA A 45 -2.01 12.61 0.19
N HIS A 46 -2.78 11.66 0.72
CA HIS A 46 -4.21 11.48 0.56
C HIS A 46 -4.91 11.58 1.91
#